data_AF-Q0JWG4-F1
#
_entry.id   AF-Q0JWG4-F1
#
_cell.length_a   1.000
_cell.length_b   1.000
_cell.length_c   1.000
_cell.angle_alpha   90.00
_cell.angle_beta   90.00
_cell.angle_gamma   90.00
#
_symmetry.space_group_name_H-M   'P 1'
#
loop_
_entity.id
_entity.type
_entity.pdbx_description
1 polymer ?
#
loop_
_entity_poly.entity_id
_entity_poly.type
_entity_poly.pdbx_seq_one_letter_code
_entity_poly.pdbx_strand_id
1 'polypeptide(L)' 'MAAGTACAAPQVSPALVAAMLKSESDFDPHLSDPAADEYGIARWTSRVLRYYLPPGRQDRVARPPLDAGTSRHRPRP' A
#
# COMPACT_ATOMS: atom_id res chain seq x y z
N MET A 1 0.40 7.13 18.78
CA MET A 1 -0.25 6.14 17.90
C MET A 1 0.86 5.24 17.35
N ALA A 2 0.82 3.95 17.67
CA ALA A 2 1.78 2.98 17.14
C ALA A 2 1.31 2.51 15.74
N ALA A 3 2.23 2.38 14.79
CA ALA A 3 1.92 1.85 13.47
C ALA A 3 1.57 0.35 13.57
N GLY A 4 0.63 -0.11 12.75
CA GLY A 4 0.27 -1.54 12.65
C GLY A 4 -0.66 -2.08 13.74
N THR A 5 -0.96 -1.34 14.80
CA THR A 5 -1.81 -1.83 15.91
C THR A 5 -3.22 -1.22 15.93
N ALA A 6 -3.57 -0.41 14.93
CA ALA A 6 -4.87 0.27 14.86
C ALA A 6 -6.01 -0.58 14.29
N CYS A 7 -5.71 -1.78 13.75
CA CYS A 7 -6.73 -2.66 13.18
C CYS A 7 -7.46 -3.41 14.32
N ALA A 8 -8.79 -3.28 14.37
CA ALA A 8 -9.61 -3.92 15.40
C ALA A 8 -9.84 -5.43 15.16
N ALA A 9 -9.42 -5.96 14.01
CA ALA A 9 -9.54 -7.38 13.68
C ALA A 9 -8.42 -8.17 14.38
N PRO A 10 -8.69 -8.94 15.45
CA PRO A 10 -7.65 -9.57 16.26
C PRO A 10 -6.88 -10.67 15.50
N GLN A 11 -7.42 -11.18 14.40
CA GLN A 11 -6.76 -12.16 13.55
C GLN A 11 -5.67 -11.53 12.66
N VAL A 12 -5.72 -10.21 12.44
CA VAL A 12 -4.77 -9.48 11.61
C VAL A 12 -3.69 -8.88 12.51
N SER A 13 -2.70 -9.70 12.87
CA SER A 13 -1.58 -9.24 13.70
C SER A 13 -0.55 -8.43 12.89
N PRO A 14 0.19 -7.50 13.53
CA PRO A 14 1.30 -6.81 12.86
C PRO A 14 2.34 -7.77 12.27
N ALA A 15 2.63 -8.88 12.97
CA ALA A 15 3.57 -9.88 12.52
C ALA A 15 3.08 -10.60 11.24
N LEU A 16 1.78 -10.89 11.15
CA LEU A 16 1.20 -11.47 9.94
C LEU A 16 1.31 -10.51 8.76
N VAL A 17 0.98 -9.22 8.94
CA VAL A 17 1.11 -8.21 7.87
C VAL A 17 2.56 -8.07 7.42
N ALA A 18 3.51 -8.02 8.37
CA ALA A 18 4.93 -7.96 8.04
C ALA A 18 5.40 -9.20 7.26
N ALA A 19 4.93 -10.40 7.63
CA ALA A 19 5.27 -11.62 6.92
C ALA A 19 4.74 -11.60 5.47
N MET A 20 3.50 -11.15 5.26
CA MET A 20 2.94 -11.00 3.90
C MET A 20 3.76 -10.02 3.07
N LEU A 21 4.02 -8.81 3.57
CA LEU A 21 4.78 -7.80 2.83
C LEU A 21 6.21 -8.24 2.52
N LYS A 22 6.86 -8.99 3.42
CA LYS A 22 8.16 -9.59 3.14
C LYS A 22 8.10 -10.60 2.00
N SER A 23 7.09 -11.47 2.01
CA SER A 23 6.91 -12.48 0.96
C SER A 23 6.62 -11.88 -0.41
N GLU A 24 5.87 -10.76 -0.45
CA GLU A 24 5.53 -10.11 -1.71
C GLU A 24 6.72 -9.34 -2.31
N SER A 25 7.39 -8.50 -1.51
CA SER A 25 8.36 -7.53 -2.04
C SER A 25 9.69 -7.45 -1.30
N ASP A 26 9.93 -8.29 -0.29
CA ASP A 26 11.03 -8.14 0.67
C ASP A 26 11.11 -6.73 1.27
N PHE A 27 9.93 -6.12 1.49
CA PHE A 27 9.77 -4.74 1.95
C PHE A 27 10.32 -3.64 1.01
N ASP A 28 10.59 -3.93 -0.26
CA ASP A 28 10.96 -2.90 -1.24
C ASP A 28 9.75 -2.02 -1.60
N PRO A 29 9.73 -0.73 -1.23
CA PRO A 29 8.64 0.17 -1.57
C PRO A 29 8.68 0.64 -3.04
N HIS A 30 9.76 0.36 -3.76
CA HIS A 30 9.99 0.77 -5.15
C HIS A 30 9.85 -0.38 -6.15
N LEU A 31 9.55 -1.60 -5.69
CA LEU A 31 9.33 -2.76 -6.55
C LEU A 31 8.22 -2.44 -7.57
N SER A 32 8.50 -2.75 -8.83
CA SER A 32 7.62 -2.43 -9.95
C SER A 32 7.78 -3.50 -11.02
N ASP A 33 6.68 -4.17 -11.36
CA ASP A 33 6.58 -5.07 -12.51
C ASP A 33 5.48 -4.54 -13.47
N PRO A 34 5.84 -3.65 -14.41
CA PRO A 34 4.88 -3.10 -15.35
C PRO A 34 4.27 -4.13 -16.31
N ALA A 35 4.91 -5.28 -16.51
CA ALA A 35 4.36 -6.35 -17.34
C ALA A 35 3.19 -7.06 -16.64
N ALA A 36 3.23 -7.13 -15.30
CA ALA A 36 2.17 -7.68 -14.46
C ALA A 36 1.17 -6.63 -13.92
N ASP A 37 1.38 -5.33 -14.19
CA ASP A 37 0.64 -4.20 -13.58
C ASP A 37 0.80 -4.16 -12.05
N GLU A 38 1.91 -4.66 -11.47
CA GLU A 38 2.11 -4.72 -10.00
C GLU A 38 3.10 -3.66 -9.50
N TYR A 39 2.75 -2.99 -8.39
CA TYR A 39 3.56 -1.88 -7.85
C TYR A 39 3.62 -1.84 -6.33
N GLY A 40 4.79 -1.41 -5.82
CA GLY A 40 5.04 -1.09 -4.43
C GLY A 40 5.09 -2.30 -3.49
N ILE A 41 5.14 -2.01 -2.19
CA ILE A 41 5.39 -3.00 -1.12
C ILE A 41 4.36 -4.14 -1.03
N ALA A 42 3.14 -3.89 -1.49
CA ALA A 42 2.05 -4.88 -1.47
C ALA A 42 1.82 -5.52 -2.85
N ARG A 43 2.60 -5.13 -3.87
CA ARG A 43 2.48 -5.58 -5.27
C ARG A 43 1.06 -5.49 -5.82
N TRP A 44 0.32 -4.47 -5.39
CA TRP A 44 -1.06 -4.31 -5.85
C TRP A 44 -1.09 -3.91 -7.31
N THR A 45 -2.08 -4.46 -8.01
CA THR A 45 -2.42 -3.96 -9.33
C THR A 45 -3.14 -2.63 -9.25
N SER A 46 -3.04 -1.84 -10.32
CA SER A 46 -3.75 -0.55 -10.44
C SER A 46 -5.27 -0.73 -10.25
N ARG A 47 -5.80 -1.90 -10.64
CA ARG A 47 -7.21 -2.27 -10.51
C ARG A 47 -7.62 -2.62 -9.08
N VAL A 48 -6.72 -3.20 -8.29
CA VAL A 48 -6.94 -3.50 -6.87
C VAL A 48 -6.80 -2.22 -6.04
N LEU A 49 -5.73 -1.45 -6.27
CA LEU A 49 -5.45 -0.21 -5.54
C LEU A 49 -6.63 0.76 -5.54
N ARG A 50 -7.39 0.86 -6.64
CA ARG A 50 -8.52 1.79 -6.76
C ARG A 50 -9.55 1.68 -5.62
N TYR A 51 -9.75 0.48 -5.07
CA TYR A 51 -10.72 0.25 -3.99
C TYR A 51 -10.21 0.70 -2.61
N TYR A 52 -8.91 0.92 -2.49
CA TYR A 52 -8.24 1.37 -1.27
C TYR A 52 -7.84 2.86 -1.33
N LEU A 53 -8.09 3.54 -2.46
CA LEU A 53 -7.96 5.00 -2.56
C LEU A 53 -9.09 5.72 -1.81
N PRO A 54 -8.94 7.00 -1.45
CA PRO A 54 -10.03 7.81 -0.91
C PRO A 54 -11.28 7.79 -1.83
N PRO A 55 -12.52 7.88 -1.29
CA PRO A 55 -13.77 7.73 -2.06
C PRO A 55 -13.86 8.55 -3.37
N GLY A 56 -13.30 9.77 -3.40
CA GLY A 56 -13.29 10.64 -4.59
C GLY A 56 -12.26 10.27 -5.67
N ARG A 57 -11.50 9.17 -5.50
CA ARG A 57 -10.47 8.70 -6.44
C ARG A 57 -10.67 7.25 -6.90
N GLN A 58 -11.76 6.60 -6.48
CA GLN A 58 -12.04 5.20 -6.84
C GLN A 58 -12.76 5.05 -8.19
N ASP A 59 -13.20 6.15 -8.78
CA ASP A 59 -13.96 6.23 -10.05
C ASP A 59 -13.15 5.82 -11.28
N ARG A 60 -11.83 5.78 -11.16
CA ARG A 60 -10.90 5.46 -12.25
C ARG A 60 -9.80 4.52 -11.77
N VAL A 61 -9.26 3.73 -12.70
CA VAL A 61 -8.05 2.95 -12.45
C VAL A 61 -6.86 3.91 -12.38
N ALA A 62 -6.06 3.81 -11.32
CA ALA A 62 -4.87 4.64 -11.18
C ALA A 62 -3.87 4.31 -12.29
N ARG A 63 -3.24 5.32 -12.91
CA ARG A 63 -2.21 5.09 -13.93
C ARG A 63 -0.83 5.27 -13.32
N PRO A 64 0.09 4.29 -13.47
CA PRO A 64 1.48 4.43 -13.05
C PRO A 64 2.20 5.59 -13.77
N PRO A 65 3.25 6.16 -13.19
CA PRO A 65 3.84 5.80 -11.90
C PRO A 65 2.93 6.19 -10.73
N LEU A 66 2.76 5.26 -9.78
CA LEU A 66 2.04 5.49 -8.53
C LEU A 66 3.07 6.03 -7.55
N ASP A 67 3.25 7.34 -7.55
CA ASP A 67 4.24 8.02 -6.74
C ASP A 67 4.00 7.77 -5.25
N ALA A 68 4.87 6.98 -4.61
CA ALA A 68 4.92 6.80 -3.15
C ALA A 68 5.29 8.09 -2.39
N GLY A 69 5.66 9.15 -3.13
CA GLY A 69 6.47 10.29 -2.68
C GLY A 69 5.72 11.55 -2.20
N THR A 70 4.44 11.49 -1.85
CA THR A 70 3.76 12.63 -1.20
C THR A 70 3.16 12.29 0.16
N SER A 71 3.88 11.53 0.98
CA SER A 71 3.77 11.71 2.44
C SER A 71 4.87 12.66 2.90
N ARG A 72 4.81 13.93 2.45
CA ARG A 72 5.58 14.97 3.13
C ARG A 72 5.03 15.08 4.54
N HIS A 73 5.92 14.86 5.51
CA HIS A 73 5.80 15.23 6.91
C HIS A 73 4.81 16.40 7.11
N ARG A 74 3.58 16.11 7.56
CA ARG A 74 2.73 17.15 8.12
C ARG A 74 3.31 17.44 9.51
N PRO A 75 3.75 18.67 9.83
CA PRO A 75 4.09 19.01 11.20
C PRO A 75 2.83 18.77 12.05
N ARG A 76 2.98 18.07 13.17
CA ARG A 76 1.90 17.99 14.16
C ARG A 76 1.69 19.39 14.75
N PRO A 77 0.44 19.82 14.99
CA PRO A 77 0.18 21.01 15.80
C PRO A 77 0.69 20.81 17.23
#